data_AF-A0AAE9JRM1-F1
#
_entry.id   AF-A0AAE9JRM1-F1
#
_cell.length_a   1.000
_cell.length_b   1.000
_cell.length_c   1.000
_cell.angle_alpha   90.00
_cell.angle_beta   90.00
_cell.angle_gamma   90.00
#
_symmetry.space_group_name_H-M   'P 1'
#
loop_
_entity.id
_entity.type
_entity.pdbx_description
1 polymer ?
#
loop_
_entity_poly.entity_id
_entity_poly.type
_entity_poly.pdbx_seq_one_letter_code
_entity_poly.pdbx_strand_id
1 'polypeptide(L)'
;MWWLQASILILLAVSVLCEDQTLDPNAPTACNNFYEYVCEKPLDVGYPRLKAVLWSQNNLSNEIDQYQDYVFHPQQKLRFWDVANADVISKWLVQFDTNDNGVKWKEHTLRHEEFLTFEGPEKREALEKIFENYNLLVITRFYKSLKKSVEHLEDLHVPVSSHNHYYHGIFDEIVDIHISQIRSESKYNEEQKNYLIDRVKKVKIIFPYLEYNNITVWRQAKTAYEKEYYRLNAVINETRLHPDVVDKMIRVLAVNQAMEIFEKYITTFTPRFVFQHVVSAATRHSFNYQDEIHLSIFTVFNPKTNPNAVYDRILYVMCHELLHVHYNVDPPPFETEIWDREKQCIHDRLDYYANAYKNESDWSLAQFSYEDSANVSGLRLMLLYLAQMTSDSNQIRENIENVVTRFCHKTQRKAAAHNPLDVSLNVAVSQMPTFNSLYNCTPGDRMYVARDKYCKALNMDIDVNDYLTQKVEKDDLFVLTQFMDVLENTADELDAANITTIEYEKFDVTVTNVEEEEEALEGSAESSESSLESKESSEEEGGDLEDDLKEAESLASLSSSFSFKFIVILVFSIYLL
;
A
#
# COMPACT_ATOMS: atom_id res chain seq x y z
N MET A 1 -33.45 -30.90 -43.49
CA MET A 1 -32.39 -31.77 -42.96
C MET A 1 -31.02 -31.09 -42.88
N TRP A 2 -30.61 -30.28 -43.86
CA TRP A 2 -29.32 -29.56 -43.83
C TRP A 2 -29.19 -28.49 -42.73
N TRP A 3 -30.30 -27.84 -42.36
CA TRP A 3 -30.31 -26.83 -41.29
C TRP A 3 -30.05 -27.43 -39.89
N LEU A 4 -30.52 -28.65 -39.61
CA LEU A 4 -30.26 -29.32 -38.33
C LEU A 4 -28.79 -29.75 -38.18
N GLN A 5 -28.15 -30.14 -39.29
CA GLN A 5 -26.74 -30.53 -39.29
C GLN A 5 -25.82 -29.30 -39.15
N ALA A 6 -26.18 -28.16 -39.76
CA ALA A 6 -25.47 -26.90 -39.59
C ALA A 6 -25.58 -26.36 -38.16
N SER A 7 -26.76 -26.43 -37.52
CA SER A 7 -26.94 -26.01 -36.13
C SER A 7 -26.19 -26.89 -35.12
N ILE A 8 -26.09 -28.20 -35.36
CA ILE A 8 -25.30 -29.12 -34.52
C ILE A 8 -23.80 -28.89 -34.71
N LEU A 9 -23.34 -28.58 -35.91
CA LEU A 9 -21.94 -28.21 -36.19
C LEU A 9 -21.56 -26.84 -35.59
N ILE A 10 -22.48 -25.87 -35.57
CA ILE A 10 -22.25 -24.58 -34.91
C ILE A 10 -22.29 -24.74 -33.38
N LEU A 11 -23.18 -25.55 -32.81
CA LEU A 11 -23.17 -25.86 -31.38
C LEU A 11 -21.92 -26.66 -30.96
N LEU A 12 -21.45 -27.60 -31.79
CA LEU A 12 -20.19 -28.32 -31.57
C LEU A 12 -18.96 -27.41 -31.75
N ALA A 13 -19.01 -26.46 -32.70
CA ALA A 13 -17.94 -25.47 -32.87
C ALA A 13 -17.93 -24.45 -31.73
N VAL A 14 -19.08 -24.02 -31.21
CA VAL A 14 -19.17 -23.13 -30.04
C VAL A 14 -18.77 -23.86 -28.76
N SER A 15 -19.04 -25.17 -28.63
CA SER A 15 -18.55 -25.98 -27.50
C SER A 15 -17.07 -26.38 -27.60
N VAL A 16 -16.45 -26.26 -28.78
CA VAL A 16 -15.00 -26.44 -29.00
C VAL A 16 -14.26 -25.10 -28.98
N LEU A 17 -14.98 -23.97 -29.13
CA LEU A 17 -14.47 -22.60 -28.99
C LEU A 17 -14.78 -21.95 -27.63
N CYS A 18 -15.55 -22.62 -26.75
CA CYS A 18 -15.30 -22.50 -25.32
C CYS A 18 -13.98 -23.21 -25.07
N GLU A 19 -12.89 -22.45 -25.10
CA GLU A 19 -11.61 -22.87 -24.58
C GLU A 19 -11.83 -23.41 -23.17
N ASP A 20 -11.93 -24.74 -23.05
CA ASP A 20 -11.11 -25.43 -22.07
C ASP A 20 -9.70 -24.91 -22.33
N GLN A 21 -9.30 -23.86 -21.59
CA GLN A 21 -7.91 -23.67 -21.27
C GLN A 21 -7.49 -24.99 -20.62
N THR A 22 -6.97 -25.90 -21.44
CA THR A 22 -6.20 -27.02 -20.96
C THR A 22 -4.97 -26.40 -20.32
N LEU A 23 -5.14 -26.01 -19.05
CA LEU A 23 -4.07 -25.68 -18.13
C LEU A 23 -3.05 -26.80 -18.30
N ASP A 24 -1.80 -26.43 -18.57
CA ASP A 24 -0.68 -27.36 -18.56
C ASP A 24 -0.86 -28.29 -17.35
N PRO A 25 -0.80 -29.63 -17.48
CA PRO A 25 -0.91 -30.53 -16.33
C PRO A 25 0.19 -30.30 -15.27
N ASN A 26 1.20 -29.49 -15.58
CA ASN A 26 2.20 -28.99 -14.64
C ASN A 26 1.89 -27.59 -14.07
N ALA A 27 0.83 -26.91 -14.53
CA ALA A 27 0.43 -25.61 -14.03
C ALA A 27 0.00 -25.71 -12.55
N PRO A 28 0.42 -24.76 -11.71
CA PRO A 28 0.02 -24.71 -10.32
C PRO A 28 -1.49 -24.52 -10.23
N THR A 29 -2.16 -25.37 -9.44
CA THR A 29 -3.58 -25.20 -9.12
C THR A 29 -3.71 -24.42 -7.81
N ALA A 30 -4.86 -23.76 -7.61
CA ALA A 30 -5.17 -23.08 -6.34
C ALA A 30 -4.97 -23.98 -5.11
N CYS A 31 -5.28 -25.27 -5.23
CA CYS A 31 -5.15 -26.25 -4.15
C CYS A 31 -3.72 -26.80 -3.95
N ASN A 32 -2.81 -26.59 -4.92
CA ASN A 32 -1.42 -27.04 -4.82
C ASN A 32 -0.46 -25.90 -4.50
N ASN A 33 -0.60 -24.74 -5.14
CA ASN A 33 0.19 -23.53 -4.86
C ASN A 33 -0.63 -22.30 -5.30
N PHE A 34 -1.33 -21.67 -4.35
CA PHE A 34 -2.25 -20.58 -4.67
C PHE A 34 -1.53 -19.34 -5.22
N TYR A 35 -0.40 -18.96 -4.62
CA TYR A 35 0.39 -17.83 -5.08
C TYR A 35 0.81 -18.00 -6.55
N GLU A 36 1.41 -19.14 -6.91
CA GLU A 36 1.80 -19.37 -8.32
C GLU A 36 0.56 -19.48 -9.23
N TYR A 37 -0.51 -20.15 -8.78
CA TYR A 37 -1.77 -20.24 -9.53
C TYR A 37 -2.32 -18.86 -9.92
N VAL A 38 -2.29 -17.89 -9.00
CA VAL A 38 -2.75 -16.52 -9.28
C VAL A 38 -1.72 -15.75 -10.12
N CYS A 39 -0.43 -15.86 -9.78
CA CYS A 39 0.62 -15.08 -10.43
C CYS A 39 0.98 -15.53 -11.86
N GLU A 40 0.53 -16.72 -12.26
CA GLU A 40 0.68 -17.22 -13.63
C GLU A 40 -0.51 -16.90 -14.53
N LYS A 41 -1.64 -16.44 -13.99
CA LYS A 41 -2.77 -15.96 -14.80
C LYS A 41 -2.29 -14.79 -15.68
N PRO A 42 -2.70 -14.73 -16.97
CA PRO A 42 -2.44 -13.58 -17.80
C PRO A 42 -3.07 -12.36 -17.13
N LEU A 43 -2.22 -11.45 -16.68
CA LEU A 43 -2.66 -10.29 -15.97
C LEU A 43 -3.04 -9.20 -16.98
N ASP A 44 -4.29 -8.74 -16.96
CA ASP A 44 -4.63 -7.38 -17.41
C ASP A 44 -4.06 -6.38 -16.38
N VAL A 45 -2.73 -6.34 -16.24
CA VAL A 45 -2.10 -5.23 -15.54
C VAL A 45 -2.16 -4.05 -16.49
N GLY A 46 -3.20 -3.24 -16.34
CA GLY A 46 -3.13 -1.84 -16.76
C GLY A 46 -1.97 -1.17 -16.03
N TYR A 47 -0.76 -1.26 -16.60
CA TYR A 47 0.34 -0.39 -16.26
C TYR A 47 -0.03 1.00 -16.78
N PRO A 48 -0.12 1.98 -15.86
CA PRO A 48 1.12 2.51 -15.32
C PRO A 48 1.11 2.43 -13.80
N ARG A 49 2.00 1.58 -13.26
CA ARG A 49 2.53 1.84 -11.92
C ARG A 49 3.06 3.26 -11.97
N LEU A 50 2.59 4.14 -11.09
CA LEU A 50 3.21 5.45 -10.90
C LEU A 50 4.71 5.18 -10.68
N LYS A 51 5.55 5.48 -11.69
CA LYS A 51 6.92 4.95 -11.91
C LYS A 51 7.50 4.39 -10.62
N ALA A 52 7.42 3.07 -10.41
CA ALA A 52 7.74 2.35 -9.18
C ALA A 52 8.65 3.15 -8.22
N VAL A 53 8.03 4.01 -7.39
CA VAL A 53 8.75 5.02 -6.60
C VAL A 53 9.77 4.33 -5.69
N LEU A 54 9.37 3.16 -5.17
CA LEU A 54 10.17 2.20 -4.41
C LEU A 54 11.49 1.77 -5.08
N TRP A 55 11.50 1.53 -6.40
CA TRP A 55 12.70 1.08 -7.12
C TRP A 55 13.59 2.26 -7.54
N SER A 56 13.00 3.43 -7.77
CA SER A 56 13.74 4.62 -8.18
C SER A 56 14.66 5.15 -7.08
N GLN A 57 14.32 4.97 -5.80
CA GLN A 57 15.08 5.50 -4.66
C GLN A 57 16.55 5.05 -4.59
N ASN A 58 16.82 3.80 -4.95
CA ASN A 58 18.17 3.24 -4.97
C ASN A 58 19.00 3.79 -6.14
N ASN A 59 18.35 4.31 -7.19
CA ASN A 59 18.98 4.94 -8.34
C ASN A 59 18.99 6.47 -8.26
N LEU A 60 18.40 7.06 -7.21
CA LEU A 60 18.47 8.50 -6.99
C LEU A 60 19.84 8.91 -6.48
N SER A 61 20.35 10.01 -7.03
CA SER A 61 21.53 10.67 -6.48
C SER A 61 21.34 11.01 -5.00
N ASN A 62 22.42 10.93 -4.23
CA ASN A 62 22.46 11.46 -2.86
C ASN A 62 22.68 12.98 -2.84
N GLU A 63 22.93 13.58 -4.01
CA GLU A 63 23.00 15.02 -4.19
C GLU A 63 21.62 15.64 -3.98
N ILE A 64 21.65 16.85 -3.41
CA ILE A 64 20.47 17.67 -3.19
C ILE A 64 20.36 18.62 -4.39
N ASP A 65 19.15 18.93 -4.84
CA ASP A 65 18.96 19.84 -5.96
C ASP A 65 19.36 21.26 -5.55
N GLN A 66 20.29 21.87 -6.29
CA GLN A 66 20.64 23.28 -6.10
C GLN A 66 20.04 24.13 -7.22
N TYR A 67 19.24 25.13 -6.83
CA TYR A 67 18.74 26.13 -7.77
C TYR A 67 19.55 27.42 -7.62
N GLN A 68 19.65 28.21 -8.70
CA GLN A 68 20.46 29.45 -8.75
C GLN A 68 20.04 30.47 -7.68
N ASP A 69 18.79 30.41 -7.21
CA ASP A 69 18.26 31.29 -6.16
C ASP A 69 18.76 30.93 -4.75
N TYR A 70 19.50 29.83 -4.59
CA TYR A 70 20.04 29.35 -3.32
C TYR A 70 21.52 29.69 -3.12
N VAL A 71 22.07 30.65 -3.88
CA VAL A 71 23.47 31.04 -3.73
C VAL A 71 23.65 31.85 -2.45
N PHE A 72 24.18 31.19 -1.42
CA PHE A 72 24.52 31.83 -0.14
C PHE A 72 25.95 32.37 -0.17
N HIS A 73 26.10 33.67 0.08
CA HIS A 73 27.39 34.33 0.27
C HIS A 73 27.55 34.73 1.75
N PRO A 74 28.03 33.81 2.61
CA PRO A 74 28.17 34.09 4.03
C PRO A 74 29.29 35.09 4.27
N GLN A 75 29.02 36.09 5.11
CA GLN A 75 30.01 37.10 5.50
C GLN A 75 31.02 36.56 6.52
N GLN A 76 30.65 35.52 7.28
CA GLN A 76 31.48 34.88 8.30
C GLN A 76 31.31 33.36 8.25
N LYS A 77 32.43 32.64 8.38
CA LYS A 77 32.46 31.19 8.53
C LYS A 77 32.45 30.81 10.01
N LEU A 78 31.65 29.81 10.38
CA LEU A 78 31.44 29.38 11.76
C LEU A 78 31.77 27.88 11.92
N ARG A 79 32.06 27.42 13.13
CA ARG A 79 32.19 25.98 13.39
C ARG A 79 30.80 25.35 13.45
N PHE A 80 30.72 24.03 13.28
CA PHE A 80 29.44 23.33 13.19
C PHE A 80 28.55 23.59 14.42
N TRP A 81 29.08 23.33 15.62
CA TRP A 81 28.34 23.47 16.87
C TRP A 81 28.11 24.91 17.34
N ASP A 82 28.63 25.91 16.62
CA ASP A 82 28.32 27.32 16.89
C ASP A 82 26.97 27.73 16.22
N VAL A 83 26.45 26.91 15.29
CA VAL A 83 25.17 27.16 14.58
C VAL A 83 24.16 26.00 14.68
N ALA A 84 24.59 24.83 15.13
CA ALA A 84 23.76 23.63 15.24
C ALA A 84 23.28 23.38 16.68
N ASN A 85 22.05 22.89 16.82
CA ASN A 85 21.50 22.44 18.10
C ASN A 85 21.58 20.90 18.19
N ALA A 86 22.33 20.39 19.17
CA ALA A 86 22.53 18.97 19.41
C ALA A 86 21.21 18.22 19.73
N ASP A 87 20.28 18.86 20.44
CA ASP A 87 19.00 18.24 20.80
C ASP A 87 18.12 18.02 19.57
N VAL A 88 18.16 18.96 18.60
CA VAL A 88 17.44 18.83 17.32
C VAL A 88 18.02 17.71 16.47
N ILE A 89 19.35 17.61 16.40
CA ILE A 89 20.02 16.52 15.68
C ILE A 89 19.66 15.17 16.30
N SER A 90 19.73 15.06 17.63
CA SER A 90 19.36 13.85 18.36
C SER A 90 17.90 13.47 18.14
N LYS A 91 16.96 14.44 18.19
CA LYS A 91 15.52 14.23 17.92
C LYS A 91 15.32 13.53 16.58
N TRP A 92 15.93 14.01 15.50
CA TRP A 92 15.73 13.45 14.16
C TRP A 92 16.53 12.18 13.91
N LEU A 93 17.74 12.06 14.48
CA LEU A 93 18.55 10.84 14.39
C LEU A 93 17.81 9.62 14.95
N VAL A 94 17.13 9.79 16.10
CA VAL A 94 16.29 8.75 16.71
C VAL A 94 15.17 8.29 15.77
N GLN A 95 14.62 9.20 14.96
CA GLN A 95 13.59 8.86 13.99
C GLN A 95 14.15 8.10 12.78
N PHE A 96 15.35 8.43 12.31
CA PHE A 96 16.04 7.63 11.30
C PHE A 96 16.33 6.21 11.80
N ASP A 97 16.85 6.07 13.02
CA ASP A 97 17.13 4.77 13.63
C ASP A 97 15.86 3.93 13.79
N THR A 98 14.76 4.57 14.18
CA THR A 98 13.45 3.92 14.34
C THR A 98 12.90 3.47 13.01
N ASN A 99 13.02 4.28 11.95
CA ASN A 99 12.60 3.88 10.61
C ASN A 99 13.37 2.65 10.14
N ASP A 100 14.70 2.64 10.31
CA ASP A 100 15.58 1.61 9.78
C ASP A 100 15.49 0.29 10.56
N ASN A 101 15.29 0.35 11.88
CA ASN A 101 15.34 -0.84 12.74
C ASN A 101 13.98 -1.33 13.28
N GLY A 102 12.88 -0.58 13.10
CA GLY A 102 11.48 -1.01 13.29
C GLY A 102 11.01 -1.35 14.71
N VAL A 103 11.73 -2.20 15.44
CA VAL A 103 11.29 -2.86 16.68
C VAL A 103 11.95 -2.27 17.94
N LYS A 104 13.03 -1.50 17.78
CA LYS A 104 13.84 -0.96 18.89
C LYS A 104 13.39 0.42 19.38
N TRP A 105 12.14 0.81 19.15
CA TRP A 105 11.65 2.16 19.49
C TRP A 105 11.85 2.55 20.96
N LYS A 106 11.43 1.69 21.90
CA LYS A 106 11.59 1.97 23.35
C LYS A 106 13.06 2.18 23.70
N GLU A 107 13.94 1.38 23.12
CA GLU A 107 15.39 1.52 23.27
C GLU A 107 15.90 2.84 22.69
N HIS A 108 15.45 3.24 21.50
CA HIS A 108 15.84 4.52 20.88
C HIS A 108 15.32 5.74 21.65
N THR A 109 14.10 5.66 22.19
CA THR A 109 13.52 6.74 23.00
C THR A 109 14.25 6.88 24.33
N LEU A 110 14.52 5.77 25.02
CA LEU A 110 15.32 5.78 26.24
C LEU A 110 16.71 6.36 25.99
N ARG A 111 17.37 5.97 24.87
CA ARG A 111 18.65 6.57 24.48
C ARG A 111 18.56 8.07 24.23
N HIS A 112 17.46 8.56 23.65
CA HIS A 112 17.25 9.99 23.47
C HIS A 112 17.06 10.69 24.82
N GLU A 113 16.23 10.15 25.70
CA GLU A 113 16.00 10.69 27.04
C GLU A 113 17.28 10.72 27.86
N GLU A 114 18.09 9.65 27.81
CA GLU A 114 19.43 9.59 28.40
C GLU A 114 20.35 10.66 27.79
N PHE A 115 20.36 10.80 26.46
CA PHE A 115 21.15 11.82 25.76
C PHE A 115 20.79 13.25 26.22
N LEU A 116 19.51 13.52 26.50
CA LEU A 116 19.08 14.84 26.97
C LEU A 116 19.69 15.23 28.33
N THR A 117 20.14 14.25 29.12
CA THR A 117 20.80 14.48 30.42
C THR A 117 22.26 14.93 30.33
N PHE A 118 22.91 14.75 29.18
CA PHE A 118 24.31 15.11 28.98
C PHE A 118 24.52 16.62 28.92
N GLU A 119 25.70 17.07 29.33
CA GLU A 119 26.08 18.49 29.19
C GLU A 119 26.50 18.81 27.75
N GLY A 120 26.51 20.11 27.41
CA GLY A 120 26.72 20.57 26.02
C GLY A 120 27.93 19.97 25.28
N PRO A 121 29.13 19.89 25.87
CA PRO A 121 30.29 19.24 25.25
C PRO A 121 30.11 17.72 25.05
N GLU A 122 29.54 17.03 26.02
CA GLU A 122 29.31 15.57 26.00
C GLU A 122 28.28 15.20 24.92
N LYS A 123 27.21 16.00 24.78
CA LYS A 123 26.22 15.86 23.70
C LYS A 123 26.89 15.90 22.32
N ARG A 124 27.85 16.80 22.12
CA ARG A 124 28.56 16.98 20.84
C ARG A 124 29.42 15.77 20.54
N GLU A 125 30.26 15.37 21.50
CA GLU A 125 31.15 14.21 21.36
C GLU A 125 30.36 12.92 21.09
N ALA A 126 29.25 12.72 21.79
CA ALA A 126 28.38 11.56 21.58
C ALA A 126 27.80 11.53 20.15
N LEU A 127 27.29 12.66 19.64
CA LEU A 127 26.75 12.73 18.28
C LEU A 127 27.85 12.54 17.22
N GLU A 128 28.99 13.23 17.37
CA GLU A 128 30.14 13.10 16.46
C GLU A 128 30.53 11.62 16.29
N LYS A 129 30.69 10.90 17.40
CA LYS A 129 31.03 9.48 17.40
C LYS A 129 29.99 8.58 16.73
N ILE A 130 28.70 8.90 16.88
CA ILE A 130 27.64 8.15 16.19
C ILE A 130 27.75 8.38 14.67
N PHE A 131 27.92 9.63 14.23
CA PHE A 131 27.95 9.98 12.81
C PHE A 131 29.19 9.50 12.05
N GLU A 132 30.32 9.26 12.73
CA GLU A 132 31.53 8.64 12.14
C GLU A 132 31.18 7.37 11.36
N ASN A 133 30.38 6.48 11.96
CA ASN A 133 30.06 5.17 11.39
C ASN A 133 28.61 5.08 10.87
N TYR A 134 27.84 6.16 10.95
CA TYR A 134 26.43 6.13 10.53
C TYR A 134 26.29 5.97 9.02
N ASN A 135 25.35 5.14 8.60
CA ASN A 135 25.11 4.86 7.18
C ASN A 135 24.47 6.07 6.49
N LEU A 136 25.19 6.68 5.54
CA LEU A 136 24.71 7.83 4.78
C LEU A 136 23.39 7.52 4.04
N LEU A 137 23.21 6.29 3.55
CA LEU A 137 22.00 5.90 2.82
C LEU A 137 20.75 5.97 3.70
N VAL A 138 20.87 5.83 5.02
CA VAL A 138 19.72 5.97 5.93
C VAL A 138 19.31 7.44 6.01
N ILE A 139 20.27 8.36 6.17
CA ILE A 139 20.02 9.80 6.29
C ILE A 139 19.48 10.40 5.00
N THR A 140 19.93 9.93 3.83
CA THR A 140 19.48 10.47 2.54
C THR A 140 18.04 10.08 2.17
N ARG A 141 17.45 9.08 2.82
CA ARG A 141 16.07 8.63 2.55
C ARG A 141 15.04 9.75 2.72
N PHE A 142 15.18 10.61 3.74
CA PHE A 142 14.21 11.69 3.97
C PHE A 142 14.07 12.61 2.75
N TYR A 143 15.20 13.15 2.26
CA TYR A 143 15.19 14.04 1.11
C TYR A 143 14.76 13.33 -0.18
N LYS A 144 15.26 12.11 -0.40
CA LYS A 144 14.87 11.29 -1.56
C LYS A 144 13.37 11.05 -1.59
N SER A 145 12.78 10.71 -0.44
CA SER A 145 11.34 10.49 -0.34
C SER A 145 10.56 11.79 -0.53
N LEU A 146 11.02 12.90 0.05
CA LEU A 146 10.39 14.21 -0.12
C LEU A 146 10.39 14.65 -1.59
N LYS A 147 11.54 14.54 -2.28
CA LYS A 147 11.66 14.84 -3.71
C LYS A 147 10.71 13.98 -4.54
N LYS A 148 10.70 12.66 -4.31
CA LYS A 148 9.82 11.75 -5.02
C LYS A 148 8.34 11.98 -4.75
N SER A 149 7.99 12.37 -3.53
CA SER A 149 6.61 12.69 -3.17
C SER A 149 6.11 13.93 -3.92
N VAL A 150 6.97 14.94 -4.11
CA VAL A 150 6.65 16.11 -4.94
C VAL A 150 6.41 15.69 -6.39
N GLU A 151 7.36 14.99 -7.01
CA GLU A 151 7.23 14.49 -8.40
C GLU A 151 5.95 13.65 -8.57
N HIS A 152 5.62 12.83 -7.58
CA HIS A 152 4.44 11.96 -7.61
C HIS A 152 3.12 12.74 -7.52
N LEU A 153 3.05 13.72 -6.63
CA LEU A 153 1.90 14.60 -6.51
C LEU A 153 1.72 15.46 -7.78
N GLU A 154 2.81 15.80 -8.47
CA GLU A 154 2.79 16.50 -9.75
C GLU A 154 2.11 15.63 -10.81
N ASP A 155 2.45 14.34 -10.87
CA ASP A 155 1.89 13.41 -11.85
C ASP A 155 0.42 13.04 -11.57
N LEU A 156 0.04 12.87 -10.30
CA LEU A 156 -1.29 12.34 -9.91
C LEU A 156 -2.47 13.27 -10.23
N HIS A 157 -2.28 14.59 -10.15
CA HIS A 157 -3.33 15.60 -10.36
C HIS A 157 -4.64 15.35 -9.58
N VAL A 158 -4.59 14.72 -8.40
CA VAL A 158 -5.78 14.46 -7.57
C VAL A 158 -6.25 15.73 -6.85
N PRO A 159 -7.56 15.90 -6.57
CA PRO A 159 -8.07 17.03 -5.79
C PRO A 159 -7.38 17.16 -4.44
N VAL A 160 -7.14 18.39 -4.00
CA VAL A 160 -6.52 18.65 -2.70
C VAL A 160 -7.50 18.26 -1.60
N SER A 161 -7.07 17.40 -0.70
CA SER A 161 -7.84 17.00 0.47
C SER A 161 -6.93 16.78 1.68
N SER A 162 -7.46 17.03 2.88
CA SER A 162 -6.86 16.61 4.16
C SER A 162 -7.45 15.29 4.69
N HIS A 163 -8.52 14.77 4.08
CA HIS A 163 -9.24 13.59 4.54
C HIS A 163 -10.00 12.88 3.41
N ASN A 164 -9.84 11.57 3.30
CA ASN A 164 -10.48 10.73 2.29
C ASN A 164 -11.64 9.95 2.91
N HIS A 165 -12.85 10.51 2.83
CA HIS A 165 -14.04 9.93 3.46
C HIS A 165 -14.31 8.48 3.03
N TYR A 166 -14.05 8.13 1.77
CA TYR A 166 -14.31 6.79 1.25
C TYR A 166 -13.46 5.72 1.95
N TYR A 167 -12.13 5.89 1.98
CA TYR A 167 -11.26 4.89 2.60
C TYR A 167 -11.31 4.92 4.13
N HIS A 168 -11.63 6.06 4.74
CA HIS A 168 -11.91 6.12 6.18
C HIS A 168 -13.22 5.42 6.55
N GLY A 169 -14.28 5.54 5.74
CA GLY A 169 -15.53 4.79 5.96
C GLY A 169 -15.30 3.28 5.94
N ILE A 170 -14.56 2.77 4.94
CA ILE A 170 -14.16 1.35 4.88
C ILE A 170 -13.34 0.96 6.11
N PHE A 171 -12.41 1.82 6.55
CA PHE A 171 -11.59 1.57 7.73
C PHE A 171 -12.44 1.44 8.99
N ASP A 172 -13.41 2.35 9.19
CA ASP A 172 -14.31 2.35 10.35
C ASP A 172 -15.18 1.08 10.38
N GLU A 173 -15.72 0.66 9.23
CA GLU A 173 -16.47 -0.60 9.12
C GLU A 173 -15.61 -1.81 9.49
N ILE A 174 -14.38 -1.89 8.99
CA ILE A 174 -13.42 -2.96 9.32
C ILE A 174 -13.06 -2.95 10.81
N VAL A 175 -12.88 -1.77 11.40
CA VAL A 175 -12.65 -1.60 12.84
C VAL A 175 -13.83 -2.14 13.64
N ASP A 176 -15.06 -1.82 13.25
CA ASP A 176 -16.27 -2.29 13.93
C ASP A 176 -16.44 -3.81 13.82
N ILE A 177 -16.18 -4.39 12.65
CA ILE A 177 -16.15 -5.84 12.46
C ILE A 177 -15.12 -6.48 13.39
N HIS A 178 -13.90 -5.96 13.44
CA HIS A 178 -12.83 -6.49 14.30
C HIS A 178 -13.18 -6.39 15.79
N ILE A 179 -13.74 -5.27 16.23
CA ILE A 179 -14.22 -5.08 17.59
C ILE A 179 -15.30 -6.10 17.94
N SER A 180 -16.24 -6.35 17.01
CA SER A 180 -17.28 -7.36 17.17
C SER A 180 -16.66 -8.76 17.37
N GLN A 181 -15.70 -9.14 16.52
CA GLN A 181 -14.99 -10.43 16.65
C GLN A 181 -14.27 -10.58 17.99
N ILE A 182 -13.60 -9.53 18.47
CA ILE A 182 -12.94 -9.58 19.79
C ILE A 182 -13.96 -9.82 20.90
N ARG A 183 -15.14 -9.21 20.80
CA ARG A 183 -16.19 -9.38 21.81
C ARG A 183 -16.80 -10.78 21.80
N SER A 184 -17.15 -11.29 20.63
CA SER A 184 -17.90 -12.54 20.48
C SER A 184 -17.00 -13.77 20.49
N GLU A 185 -15.89 -13.76 19.76
CA GLU A 185 -15.10 -14.96 19.47
C GLU A 185 -13.87 -15.14 20.37
N SER A 186 -13.34 -14.05 20.92
CA SER A 186 -12.14 -14.16 21.76
C SER A 186 -12.46 -14.82 23.10
N LYS A 187 -11.59 -15.75 23.51
CA LYS A 187 -11.68 -16.44 24.80
C LYS A 187 -10.99 -15.71 25.95
N TYR A 188 -10.46 -14.53 25.69
CA TYR A 188 -9.97 -13.65 26.75
C TYR A 188 -11.10 -13.23 27.69
N ASN A 189 -10.75 -12.85 28.93
CA ASN A 189 -11.73 -12.30 29.85
C ASN A 189 -12.15 -10.87 29.42
N GLU A 190 -13.22 -10.33 30.01
CA GLU A 190 -13.76 -9.03 29.60
C GLU A 190 -12.78 -7.85 29.77
N GLU A 191 -11.91 -7.88 30.79
CA GLU A 191 -10.88 -6.85 30.97
C GLU A 191 -9.87 -6.87 29.82
N GLN A 192 -9.40 -8.07 29.46
CA GLN A 192 -8.48 -8.28 28.35
C GLN A 192 -9.12 -7.93 27.00
N LYS A 193 -10.38 -8.32 26.77
CA LYS A 193 -11.13 -7.93 25.57
C LYS A 193 -11.24 -6.40 25.46
N ASN A 194 -11.61 -5.72 26.55
CA ASN A 194 -11.71 -4.27 26.56
C ASN A 194 -10.35 -3.60 26.28
N TYR A 195 -9.25 -4.14 26.82
CA TYR A 195 -7.90 -3.66 26.49
C TYR A 195 -7.61 -3.78 24.98
N LEU A 196 -7.91 -4.92 24.35
CA LEU A 196 -7.71 -5.11 22.91
C LEU A 196 -8.54 -4.12 22.09
N ILE A 197 -9.82 -3.96 22.44
CA ILE A 197 -10.76 -3.04 21.79
C ILE A 197 -10.30 -1.60 21.91
N ASP A 198 -9.88 -1.17 23.11
CA ASP A 198 -9.41 0.20 23.34
C ASP A 198 -8.15 0.52 22.53
N ARG A 199 -7.32 -0.48 22.21
CA ARG A 199 -6.18 -0.28 21.31
C ARG A 199 -6.61 -0.13 19.87
N VAL A 200 -7.57 -0.94 19.40
CA VAL A 200 -8.14 -0.81 18.05
C VAL A 200 -8.81 0.56 17.86
N LYS A 201 -9.59 1.03 18.85
CA LYS A 201 -10.27 2.35 18.81
C LYS A 201 -9.34 3.56 18.77
N LYS A 202 -8.08 3.38 19.18
CA LYS A 202 -7.07 4.45 19.16
C LYS A 202 -6.32 4.53 17.84
N VAL A 203 -6.52 3.55 16.95
CA VAL A 203 -5.84 3.52 15.67
C VAL A 203 -6.25 4.74 14.85
N LYS A 204 -5.27 5.46 14.32
CA LYS A 204 -5.50 6.49 13.30
C LYS A 204 -4.83 6.07 12.01
N ILE A 205 -5.45 6.33 10.88
CA ILE A 205 -4.93 5.99 9.55
C ILE A 205 -4.77 7.24 8.69
N ILE A 206 -3.76 7.25 7.83
CA ILE A 206 -3.58 8.25 6.76
C ILE A 206 -3.44 7.52 5.43
N PHE A 207 -4.08 8.05 4.38
CA PHE A 207 -3.99 7.57 2.99
C PHE A 207 -3.14 8.56 2.17
N PRO A 208 -1.81 8.37 2.13
CA PRO A 208 -0.87 9.34 1.57
C PRO A 208 -1.13 9.56 0.08
N TYR A 209 -0.91 10.80 -0.37
CA TYR A 209 -1.23 11.29 -1.71
C TYR A 209 -2.74 11.42 -2.03
N LEU A 210 -3.60 10.71 -1.32
CA LEU A 210 -5.06 10.93 -1.33
C LEU A 210 -5.49 11.95 -0.27
N GLU A 211 -4.65 12.14 0.74
CA GLU A 211 -4.82 13.07 1.85
C GLU A 211 -3.53 13.84 2.09
N TYR A 212 -3.67 15.04 2.67
CA TYR A 212 -2.58 15.98 2.87
C TYR A 212 -1.74 16.15 1.59
N ASN A 213 -2.41 16.19 0.45
CA ASN A 213 -1.80 16.07 -0.88
C ASN A 213 -1.59 17.43 -1.59
N ASN A 214 -1.74 18.56 -0.89
CA ASN A 214 -1.41 19.88 -1.42
C ASN A 214 0.06 19.99 -1.81
N ILE A 215 0.32 19.86 -3.10
CA ILE A 215 1.64 19.88 -3.70
C ILE A 215 2.46 21.13 -3.38
N THR A 216 1.79 22.27 -3.18
CA THR A 216 2.46 23.53 -2.84
C THR A 216 3.15 23.42 -1.49
N VAL A 217 2.52 22.76 -0.51
CA VAL A 217 3.11 22.53 0.82
C VAL A 217 4.30 21.57 0.73
N TRP A 218 4.18 20.48 -0.04
CA TRP A 218 5.27 19.53 -0.26
C TRP A 218 6.47 20.19 -0.94
N ARG A 219 6.25 21.03 -1.97
CA ARG A 219 7.29 21.84 -2.61
C ARG A 219 7.94 22.83 -1.63
N GLN A 220 7.15 23.52 -0.80
CA GLN A 220 7.66 24.42 0.23
C GLN A 220 8.56 23.67 1.23
N ALA A 221 8.15 22.50 1.71
CA ALA A 221 8.93 21.68 2.61
C ALA A 221 10.24 21.19 1.98
N LYS A 222 10.20 20.73 0.71
CA LYS A 222 11.39 20.37 -0.08
C LYS A 222 12.36 21.55 -0.18
N THR A 223 11.87 22.72 -0.60
CA THR A 223 12.67 23.93 -0.72
C THR A 223 13.25 24.39 0.62
N ALA A 224 12.51 24.26 1.72
CA ALA A 224 13.00 24.62 3.06
C ALA A 224 14.18 23.73 3.49
N TYR A 225 14.08 22.42 3.24
CA TYR A 225 15.18 21.48 3.45
C TYR A 225 16.42 21.85 2.62
N GLU A 226 16.23 22.07 1.31
CA GLU A 226 17.32 22.42 0.38
C GLU A 226 18.02 23.71 0.79
N LYS A 227 17.26 24.78 1.06
CA LYS A 227 17.80 26.07 1.49
C LYS A 227 18.63 25.94 2.76
N GLU A 228 18.15 25.18 3.74
CA GLU A 228 18.87 24.99 5.00
C GLU A 228 20.15 24.18 4.81
N TYR A 229 20.09 23.08 4.03
CA TYR A 229 21.26 22.29 3.69
C TYR A 229 22.36 23.15 3.04
N TYR A 230 22.02 23.97 2.03
CA TYR A 230 22.99 24.84 1.37
C TYR A 230 23.45 26.01 2.23
N ARG A 231 22.56 26.59 3.04
CA ARG A 231 22.93 27.64 4.00
C ARG A 231 23.97 27.13 5.00
N LEU A 232 23.72 25.96 5.58
CA LEU A 232 24.63 25.31 6.53
C LEU A 232 25.97 24.97 5.87
N ASN A 233 25.97 24.33 4.69
CA ASN A 233 27.21 24.04 3.95
C ASN A 233 27.98 25.30 3.57
N ALA A 234 27.30 26.40 3.28
CA ALA A 234 27.96 27.67 3.00
C ALA A 234 28.57 28.28 4.27
N VAL A 235 27.87 28.28 5.40
CA VAL A 235 28.31 28.98 6.62
C VAL A 235 29.35 28.18 7.41
N ILE A 236 29.26 26.85 7.41
CA ILE A 236 30.12 25.99 8.22
C ILE A 236 31.51 25.84 7.60
N ASN A 237 32.54 26.02 8.41
CA ASN A 237 33.92 25.66 8.10
C ASN A 237 34.48 24.87 9.28
N GLU A 238 34.12 23.60 9.36
CA GLU A 238 34.57 22.69 10.40
C GLU A 238 35.85 21.98 9.96
N THR A 239 36.92 22.11 10.75
CA THR A 239 38.24 21.54 10.43
C THR A 239 38.63 20.39 11.36
N ARG A 240 37.86 20.16 12.44
CA ARG A 240 38.16 19.12 13.44
C ARG A 240 37.49 17.79 13.14
N LEU A 241 36.41 17.82 12.37
CA LEU A 241 35.64 16.64 11.99
C LEU A 241 35.88 16.32 10.51
N HIS A 242 35.75 15.04 10.17
CA HIS A 242 35.78 14.62 8.77
C HIS A 242 34.61 15.26 8.00
N PRO A 243 34.82 15.76 6.76
CA PRO A 243 33.75 16.41 5.99
C PRO A 243 32.48 15.58 5.87
N ASP A 244 32.59 14.27 5.69
CA ASP A 244 31.44 13.36 5.61
C ASP A 244 30.62 13.31 6.90
N VAL A 245 31.26 13.43 8.07
CA VAL A 245 30.55 13.48 9.37
C VAL A 245 29.77 14.78 9.47
N VAL A 246 30.37 15.88 9.04
CA VAL A 246 29.72 17.19 9.00
C VAL A 246 28.54 17.19 8.03
N ASP A 247 28.69 16.64 6.82
CA ASP A 247 27.60 16.55 5.83
C ASP A 247 26.42 15.72 6.36
N LYS A 248 26.67 14.56 6.99
CA LYS A 248 25.63 13.75 7.63
C LYS A 248 24.86 14.55 8.69
N MET A 249 25.56 15.27 9.57
CA MET A 249 24.92 16.09 10.59
C MET A 249 24.14 17.26 10.00
N ILE A 250 24.65 17.92 8.95
CA ILE A 250 23.94 18.99 8.22
C ILE A 250 22.63 18.44 7.63
N ARG A 251 22.66 17.26 7.00
CA ARG A 251 21.46 16.64 6.41
C ARG A 251 20.39 16.31 7.44
N VAL A 252 20.78 15.83 8.63
CA VAL A 252 19.86 15.57 9.73
C VAL A 252 19.30 16.87 10.30
N LEU A 253 20.12 17.92 10.43
CA LEU A 253 19.67 19.21 10.93
C LEU A 253 18.66 19.89 9.97
N ALA A 254 18.89 19.78 8.65
CA ALA A 254 18.02 20.34 7.62
C ALA A 254 16.59 19.76 7.62
N VAL A 255 16.40 18.54 8.15
CA VAL A 255 15.07 17.92 8.34
C VAL A 255 14.13 18.85 9.10
N ASN A 256 14.64 19.56 10.12
CA ASN A 256 13.81 20.37 11.00
C ASN A 256 13.01 21.44 10.24
N GLN A 257 13.59 22.04 9.20
CA GLN A 257 12.93 23.09 8.42
C GLN A 257 11.76 22.56 7.57
N ALA A 258 11.90 21.35 7.01
CA ALA A 258 10.80 20.69 6.32
C ALA A 258 9.70 20.27 7.31
N MET A 259 10.11 19.74 8.46
CA MET A 259 9.17 19.25 9.47
C MET A 259 8.36 20.37 10.12
N GLU A 260 8.92 21.56 10.35
CA GLU A 260 8.16 22.73 10.82
C GLU A 260 7.00 23.14 9.90
N ILE A 261 7.12 22.86 8.60
CA ILE A 261 6.05 23.07 7.62
C ILE A 261 5.01 21.96 7.74
N PHE A 262 5.45 20.70 7.73
CA PHE A 262 4.54 19.56 7.83
C PHE A 262 3.80 19.50 9.17
N GLU A 263 4.42 19.85 10.29
CA GLU A 263 3.79 19.90 11.62
C GLU A 263 2.62 20.89 11.69
N LYS A 264 2.66 21.96 10.89
CA LYS A 264 1.55 22.94 10.77
C LYS A 264 0.45 22.48 9.83
N TYR A 265 0.80 21.64 8.86
CA TYR A 265 -0.10 21.20 7.80
C TYR A 265 -0.82 19.88 8.15
N ILE A 266 -0.12 18.95 8.81
CA ILE A 266 -0.61 17.64 9.24
C ILE A 266 -0.75 17.65 10.76
N THR A 267 -1.81 18.26 11.26
CA THR A 267 -2.01 18.54 12.70
C THR A 267 -2.63 17.38 13.47
N THR A 268 -3.24 16.41 12.77
CA THR A 268 -3.93 15.25 13.36
C THR A 268 -2.99 14.24 14.01
N PHE A 269 -1.72 14.25 13.58
CA PHE A 269 -0.68 13.29 13.95
C PHE A 269 0.49 13.97 14.63
N THR A 270 1.30 13.21 15.37
CA THR A 270 2.49 13.77 16.00
C THR A 270 3.58 14.08 14.96
N PRO A 271 4.50 15.02 15.26
CA PRO A 271 5.66 15.27 14.42
C PRO A 271 6.50 14.03 14.07
N ARG A 272 6.54 13.05 14.98
CA ARG A 272 7.34 11.83 14.81
C ARG A 272 6.70 10.93 13.77
N PHE A 273 5.39 10.69 13.89
CA PHE A 273 4.63 9.96 12.89
C PHE A 273 4.73 10.63 11.52
N VAL A 274 4.58 11.95 11.46
CA VAL A 274 4.68 12.71 10.20
C VAL A 274 6.05 12.55 9.55
N PHE A 275 7.15 12.54 10.34
CA PHE A 275 8.47 12.24 9.80
C PHE A 275 8.54 10.83 9.21
N GLN A 276 8.06 9.82 9.93
CA GLN A 276 8.05 8.42 9.44
C GLN A 276 7.21 8.30 8.17
N HIS A 277 6.11 9.03 8.09
CA HIS A 277 5.26 9.12 6.91
C HIS A 277 6.01 9.69 5.72
N VAL A 278 6.69 10.84 5.87
CA VAL A 278 7.47 11.45 4.78
C VAL A 278 8.60 10.52 4.32
N VAL A 279 9.32 9.87 5.24
CA VAL A 279 10.40 8.92 4.87
C VAL A 279 9.83 7.70 4.14
N SER A 280 8.68 7.20 4.57
CA SER A 280 8.07 5.97 4.05
C SER A 280 7.30 6.18 2.74
N ALA A 281 6.85 7.40 2.45
CA ALA A 281 5.97 7.75 1.32
C ALA A 281 6.44 7.31 -0.05
N ALA A 282 7.76 7.19 -0.22
CA ALA A 282 8.37 6.80 -1.46
C ALA A 282 9.18 5.50 -1.35
N THR A 283 9.20 4.86 -0.18
CA THR A 283 9.99 3.64 0.09
C THR A 283 9.16 2.43 0.52
N ARG A 284 7.90 2.61 0.93
CA ARG A 284 7.08 1.53 1.49
C ARG A 284 5.68 1.48 0.89
N HIS A 285 5.05 0.33 1.02
CA HIS A 285 3.62 0.14 0.71
C HIS A 285 2.73 0.50 1.88
N SER A 286 3.25 0.39 3.09
CA SER A 286 2.62 0.82 4.32
C SER A 286 3.65 0.93 5.44
N PHE A 287 3.28 1.55 6.55
CA PHE A 287 3.92 1.31 7.84
C PHE A 287 2.94 1.53 8.99
N ASN A 288 3.18 0.80 10.07
CA ASN A 288 2.55 1.01 11.36
C ASN A 288 3.56 1.67 12.33
N TYR A 289 3.16 2.79 12.93
CA TYR A 289 3.88 3.44 14.02
C TYR A 289 3.27 3.04 15.35
N GLN A 290 3.87 2.01 15.94
CA GLN A 290 3.21 1.18 16.95
C GLN A 290 2.97 1.87 18.29
N ASP A 291 3.77 2.87 18.64
CA ASP A 291 3.68 3.58 19.92
C ASP A 291 2.43 4.47 19.98
N GLU A 292 2.12 5.12 18.86
CA GLU A 292 0.95 5.99 18.72
C GLU A 292 -0.23 5.25 18.07
N ILE A 293 0.01 4.02 17.61
CA ILE A 293 -0.95 3.17 16.89
C ILE A 293 -1.46 3.92 15.66
N HIS A 294 -0.53 4.42 14.85
CA HIS A 294 -0.85 5.17 13.64
C HIS A 294 -0.43 4.38 12.40
N LEU A 295 -1.29 4.33 11.39
CA LEU A 295 -1.09 3.58 10.15
C LEU A 295 -0.95 4.54 8.98
N SER A 296 -0.09 4.21 8.03
CA SER A 296 0.01 4.91 6.76
C SER A 296 -0.02 3.88 5.64
N ILE A 297 -0.93 4.03 4.68
CA ILE A 297 -1.13 3.05 3.60
C ILE A 297 -0.94 3.71 2.25
N PHE A 298 0.16 3.41 1.58
CA PHE A 298 0.54 4.03 0.33
C PHE A 298 -0.05 3.27 -0.86
N THR A 299 -0.68 4.01 -1.78
CA THR A 299 -1.00 3.47 -3.11
C THR A 299 0.19 3.65 -4.05
N VAL A 300 0.43 2.64 -4.90
CA VAL A 300 1.38 2.69 -6.02
C VAL A 300 0.68 2.76 -7.38
N PHE A 301 -0.66 2.73 -7.35
CA PHE A 301 -1.54 2.77 -8.50
C PHE A 301 -2.17 4.15 -8.60
N ASN A 302 -2.37 4.63 -9.83
CA ASN A 302 -3.06 5.88 -10.05
C ASN A 302 -4.57 5.68 -9.80
N PRO A 303 -5.16 6.37 -8.80
CA PRO A 303 -6.58 6.25 -8.49
C PRO A 303 -7.49 6.69 -9.63
N LYS A 304 -7.03 7.56 -10.54
CA LYS A 304 -7.81 7.99 -11.70
C LYS A 304 -7.90 6.92 -12.78
N THR A 305 -6.80 6.22 -13.04
CA THR A 305 -6.74 5.26 -14.17
C THR A 305 -6.94 3.82 -13.73
N ASN A 306 -6.80 3.50 -12.44
CA ASN A 306 -6.97 2.16 -11.92
C ASN A 306 -7.55 2.14 -10.48
N PRO A 307 -8.78 2.66 -10.28
CA PRO A 307 -9.40 2.76 -8.96
C PRO A 307 -9.58 1.41 -8.27
N ASN A 308 -9.92 0.36 -9.01
CA ASN A 308 -10.11 -0.98 -8.46
C ASN A 308 -8.79 -1.55 -7.91
N ALA A 309 -7.67 -1.38 -8.60
CA ALA A 309 -6.38 -1.84 -8.07
C ALA A 309 -5.95 -1.07 -6.80
N VAL A 310 -6.34 0.22 -6.69
CA VAL A 310 -6.11 1.01 -5.47
C VAL A 310 -6.94 0.43 -4.33
N TYR A 311 -8.24 0.20 -4.57
CA TYR A 311 -9.15 -0.41 -3.61
C TYR A 311 -8.67 -1.78 -3.13
N ASP A 312 -8.40 -2.72 -4.04
CA ASP A 312 -7.92 -4.07 -3.70
C ASP A 312 -6.68 -4.01 -2.81
N ARG A 313 -5.73 -3.15 -3.17
CA ARG A 313 -4.47 -3.01 -2.45
C ARG A 313 -4.68 -2.41 -1.06
N ILE A 314 -5.43 -1.31 -0.98
CA ILE A 314 -5.69 -0.63 0.28
C ILE A 314 -6.45 -1.56 1.22
N LEU A 315 -7.48 -2.26 0.74
CA LEU A 315 -8.31 -3.13 1.56
C LEU A 315 -7.48 -4.18 2.31
N TYR A 316 -6.65 -4.95 1.61
CA TYR A 316 -5.84 -5.98 2.27
C TYR A 316 -4.75 -5.41 3.16
N VAL A 317 -4.01 -4.40 2.67
CA VAL A 317 -2.93 -3.78 3.46
C VAL A 317 -3.50 -3.13 4.72
N MET A 318 -4.68 -2.53 4.64
CA MET A 318 -5.36 -1.92 5.79
C MET A 318 -5.72 -2.93 6.86
N CYS A 319 -6.31 -4.06 6.47
CA CYS A 319 -6.55 -5.15 7.40
C CYS A 319 -5.22 -5.60 8.02
N HIS A 320 -4.20 -5.92 7.21
CA HIS A 320 -2.88 -6.35 7.71
C HIS A 320 -2.30 -5.37 8.75
N GLU A 321 -2.23 -4.08 8.42
CA GLU A 321 -1.64 -3.05 9.27
C GLU A 321 -2.45 -2.80 10.55
N LEU A 322 -3.78 -2.94 10.49
CA LEU A 322 -4.64 -2.89 11.67
C LEU A 322 -4.27 -4.01 12.65
N LEU A 323 -3.97 -5.21 12.17
CA LEU A 323 -3.63 -6.35 13.03
C LEU A 323 -2.26 -6.22 13.71
N HIS A 324 -1.35 -5.37 13.21
CA HIS A 324 -0.11 -5.06 13.91
C HIS A 324 -0.30 -4.38 15.26
N VAL A 325 -1.47 -3.80 15.52
CA VAL A 325 -1.82 -3.33 16.88
C VAL A 325 -1.71 -4.48 17.90
N HIS A 326 -1.91 -5.72 17.47
CA HIS A 326 -1.84 -6.89 18.32
C HIS A 326 -0.49 -7.62 18.22
N TYR A 327 0.00 -7.90 17.01
CA TYR A 327 1.04 -8.91 16.77
C TYR A 327 2.49 -8.47 16.95
N ASN A 328 2.76 -7.18 16.99
CA ASN A 328 4.12 -6.66 17.15
C ASN A 328 4.25 -5.91 18.51
N VAL A 329 3.82 -6.59 19.59
CA VAL A 329 3.83 -6.08 20.96
C VAL A 329 4.75 -6.97 21.80
N ASP A 330 5.88 -6.42 22.24
CA ASP A 330 6.85 -7.10 23.11
C ASP A 330 7.05 -6.30 24.43
N PRO A 331 6.82 -6.92 25.61
CA PRO A 331 6.20 -8.24 25.81
C PRO A 331 4.72 -8.28 25.40
N PRO A 332 4.14 -9.45 25.10
CA PRO A 332 2.71 -9.57 24.83
C PRO A 332 1.91 -9.04 26.03
N PRO A 333 0.73 -8.41 25.79
CA PRO A 333 -0.03 -7.76 26.85
C PRO A 333 -0.65 -8.77 27.83
N PHE A 334 -0.78 -10.04 27.45
CA PHE A 334 -1.45 -11.09 28.21
C PHE A 334 -0.61 -12.37 28.30
N GLU A 335 -1.23 -13.50 28.67
CA GLU A 335 -0.58 -14.77 28.97
C GLU A 335 0.34 -15.24 27.82
N THR A 336 1.63 -15.38 28.13
CA THR A 336 2.66 -15.78 27.16
C THR A 336 2.37 -17.13 26.52
N GLU A 337 1.77 -18.07 27.26
CA GLU A 337 1.45 -19.41 26.74
C GLU A 337 0.45 -19.40 25.59
N ILE A 338 -0.56 -18.51 25.61
CA ILE A 338 -1.53 -18.38 24.52
C ILE A 338 -0.80 -17.84 23.29
N TRP A 339 -0.03 -16.77 23.49
CA TRP A 339 0.74 -16.11 22.45
C TRP A 339 1.75 -17.04 21.77
N ASP A 340 2.47 -17.84 22.57
CA ASP A 340 3.47 -18.80 22.08
C ASP A 340 2.81 -19.91 21.27
N ARG A 341 1.60 -20.36 21.66
CA ARG A 341 0.82 -21.33 20.86
C ARG A 341 0.36 -20.76 19.53
N GLU A 342 -0.10 -19.50 19.50
CA GLU A 342 -0.47 -18.81 18.26
C GLU A 342 0.72 -18.71 17.31
N LYS A 343 1.85 -18.22 17.83
CA LYS A 343 3.12 -18.13 17.07
C LYS A 343 3.57 -19.47 16.54
N GLN A 344 3.55 -20.52 17.37
CA GLN A 344 3.97 -21.85 16.96
C GLN A 344 3.11 -22.39 15.82
N CYS A 345 1.79 -22.17 15.87
CA CYS A 345 0.91 -22.59 14.77
C CYS A 345 1.32 -21.94 13.43
N ILE A 346 1.63 -20.64 13.45
CA ILE A 346 2.08 -19.91 12.25
C ILE A 346 3.45 -20.43 11.79
N HIS A 347 4.40 -20.65 12.71
CA HIS A 347 5.71 -21.23 12.40
C HIS A 347 5.59 -22.59 11.73
N ASP A 348 4.77 -23.49 12.29
CA ASP A 348 4.56 -24.83 11.74
C ASP A 348 4.02 -24.79 10.29
N ARG A 349 3.14 -23.80 9.99
CA ARG A 349 2.62 -23.59 8.63
C ARG A 349 3.65 -23.00 7.68
N LEU A 350 4.47 -22.07 8.14
CA LEU A 350 5.58 -21.52 7.36
C LEU A 350 6.57 -22.63 6.98
N ASP A 351 6.99 -23.44 7.96
CA ASP A 351 7.92 -24.55 7.74
C ASP A 351 7.33 -25.59 6.78
N TYR A 352 6.03 -25.88 6.88
CA TYR A 352 5.34 -26.78 5.95
C TYR A 352 5.47 -26.33 4.49
N TYR A 353 5.18 -25.06 4.20
CA TYR A 353 5.24 -24.53 2.83
C TYR A 353 6.66 -24.24 2.34
N ALA A 354 7.54 -23.79 3.23
CA ALA A 354 8.94 -23.60 2.92
C ALA A 354 9.60 -24.92 2.47
N ASN A 355 9.36 -25.99 3.21
CA ASN A 355 9.84 -27.33 2.85
C ASN A 355 9.25 -27.81 1.52
N ALA A 356 8.02 -27.42 1.20
CA ALA A 356 7.37 -27.79 -0.05
C ALA A 356 7.89 -27.04 -1.28
N TYR A 357 8.28 -25.77 -1.14
CA TYR A 357 8.54 -24.88 -2.28
C TYR A 357 9.95 -24.30 -2.37
N LYS A 358 10.70 -24.25 -1.26
CA LYS A 358 11.98 -23.51 -1.19
C LYS A 358 13.23 -24.39 -1.16
N ASN A 359 13.12 -25.70 -0.91
CA ASN A 359 14.25 -26.64 -0.88
C ASN A 359 15.49 -26.12 -0.09
N GLU A 360 15.28 -25.34 0.97
CA GLU A 360 16.34 -24.76 1.81
C GLU A 360 16.10 -25.14 3.28
N SER A 361 17.10 -25.73 3.94
CA SER A 361 16.99 -26.25 5.31
C SER A 361 17.05 -25.20 6.42
N ASP A 362 17.39 -23.94 6.11
CA ASP A 362 17.54 -22.82 7.06
C ASP A 362 16.47 -21.74 6.83
N TRP A 363 15.22 -22.17 6.65
CA TRP A 363 14.12 -21.26 6.29
C TRP A 363 13.35 -20.68 7.48
N SER A 364 13.54 -21.20 8.71
CA SER A 364 12.77 -20.74 9.88
C SER A 364 13.20 -19.33 10.31
N LEU A 365 12.67 -18.30 9.67
CA LEU A 365 12.77 -16.91 10.12
C LEU A 365 11.66 -16.66 11.16
N ALA A 366 11.68 -17.46 12.23
CA ALA A 366 10.74 -17.36 13.36
C ALA A 366 10.61 -15.92 13.89
N GLN A 367 11.66 -15.13 13.70
CA GLN A 367 11.71 -13.70 14.03
C GLN A 367 10.67 -12.83 13.30
N PHE A 368 10.11 -13.26 12.15
CA PHE A 368 9.14 -12.49 11.36
C PHE A 368 7.69 -12.98 11.49
N SER A 369 7.40 -13.93 12.38
CA SER A 369 6.05 -14.52 12.45
C SER A 369 4.95 -13.55 12.87
N TYR A 370 5.28 -12.40 13.43
CA TYR A 370 4.31 -11.34 13.69
C TYR A 370 3.73 -10.75 12.39
N GLU A 371 4.52 -10.68 11.31
CA GLU A 371 4.05 -10.29 9.97
C GLU A 371 3.11 -11.35 9.39
N ASP A 372 3.45 -12.63 9.53
CA ASP A 372 2.60 -13.72 9.04
C ASP A 372 1.31 -13.89 9.85
N SER A 373 1.37 -13.60 11.15
CA SER A 373 0.18 -13.55 12.01
C SER A 373 -0.75 -12.41 11.59
N ALA A 374 -0.19 -11.25 11.23
CA ALA A 374 -0.93 -10.12 10.67
C ALA A 374 -1.51 -10.45 9.28
N ASN A 375 -0.77 -11.14 8.41
CA ASN A 375 -1.27 -11.61 7.11
C ASN A 375 -2.47 -12.55 7.27
N VAL A 376 -2.36 -13.60 8.12
CA VAL A 376 -3.46 -14.56 8.36
C VAL A 376 -4.70 -13.87 8.93
N SER A 377 -4.50 -13.04 9.96
CA SER A 377 -5.61 -12.39 10.68
C SER A 377 -6.23 -11.26 9.84
N GLY A 378 -5.41 -10.49 9.12
CA GLY A 378 -5.86 -9.44 8.22
C GLY A 378 -6.63 -9.98 7.02
N LEU A 379 -6.21 -11.11 6.44
CA LEU A 379 -6.96 -11.72 5.34
C LEU A 379 -8.32 -12.25 5.80
N ARG A 380 -8.41 -12.77 7.03
CA ARG A 380 -9.70 -13.18 7.63
C ARG A 380 -10.60 -11.98 7.89
N LEU A 381 -10.06 -10.89 8.42
CA LEU A 381 -10.81 -9.67 8.65
C LEU A 381 -11.34 -9.08 7.34
N MET A 382 -10.51 -9.05 6.29
CA MET A 382 -10.94 -8.69 4.93
C MET A 382 -12.07 -9.60 4.44
N LEU A 383 -11.97 -10.91 4.66
CA LEU A 383 -12.99 -11.86 4.23
C LEU A 383 -14.34 -11.63 4.92
N LEU A 384 -14.35 -11.25 6.21
CA LEU A 384 -15.60 -10.93 6.92
C LEU A 384 -16.27 -9.70 6.34
N TYR A 385 -15.50 -8.65 6.09
CA TYR A 385 -15.98 -7.47 5.39
C TYR A 385 -16.57 -7.84 4.01
N LEU A 386 -15.82 -8.58 3.19
CA LEU A 386 -16.31 -9.02 1.88
C LEU A 386 -17.57 -9.90 1.97
N ALA A 387 -17.67 -10.79 2.96
CA ALA A 387 -18.82 -11.66 3.16
C ALA A 387 -20.10 -10.90 3.54
N GLN A 388 -19.99 -9.73 4.16
CA GLN A 388 -21.12 -8.84 4.44
C GLN A 388 -21.55 -8.04 3.21
N MET A 389 -20.62 -7.79 2.28
CA MET A 389 -20.86 -6.93 1.11
C MET A 389 -21.44 -7.67 -0.11
N THR A 390 -21.44 -9.01 -0.12
CA THR A 390 -21.93 -9.77 -1.27
C THR A 390 -22.64 -11.07 -0.89
N SER A 391 -23.63 -11.43 -1.71
CA SER A 391 -24.28 -12.75 -1.69
C SER A 391 -23.63 -13.76 -2.65
N ASP A 392 -22.61 -13.37 -3.42
CA ASP A 392 -21.97 -14.22 -4.44
C ASP A 392 -20.55 -14.64 -4.02
N SER A 393 -20.37 -15.94 -3.78
CA SER A 393 -19.08 -16.52 -3.41
C SER A 393 -18.01 -16.36 -4.50
N ASN A 394 -18.40 -16.20 -5.77
CA ASN A 394 -17.44 -15.97 -6.85
C ASN A 394 -16.81 -14.58 -6.74
N GLN A 395 -17.56 -13.55 -6.31
CA GLN A 395 -17.01 -12.23 -6.07
C GLN A 395 -15.98 -12.23 -4.94
N ILE A 396 -16.23 -12.99 -3.87
CA ILE A 396 -15.23 -13.20 -2.80
C ILE A 396 -13.96 -13.83 -3.39
N ARG A 397 -14.10 -14.89 -4.19
CA ARG A 397 -12.97 -15.56 -4.84
C ARG A 397 -12.16 -14.59 -5.71
N GLU A 398 -12.84 -13.84 -6.59
CA GLU A 398 -12.22 -12.85 -7.48
C GLU A 398 -11.48 -11.77 -6.70
N ASN A 399 -12.07 -11.23 -5.62
CA ASN A 399 -11.42 -10.24 -4.77
C ASN A 399 -10.14 -10.79 -4.13
N ILE A 400 -10.14 -12.03 -3.62
CA ILE A 400 -8.94 -12.65 -3.04
C ILE A 400 -7.84 -12.79 -4.09
N GLU A 401 -8.19 -13.28 -5.29
CA GLU A 401 -7.23 -13.42 -6.39
C GLU A 401 -6.69 -12.07 -6.86
N ASN A 402 -7.54 -11.05 -6.98
CA ASN A 402 -7.16 -9.68 -7.38
C ASN A 402 -6.21 -9.06 -6.37
N VAL A 403 -6.49 -9.20 -5.07
CA VAL A 403 -5.61 -8.74 -3.99
C VAL A 403 -4.25 -9.41 -4.09
N VAL A 404 -4.19 -10.76 -4.13
CA VAL A 404 -2.93 -11.50 -4.16
C VAL A 404 -2.13 -11.22 -5.42
N THR A 405 -2.81 -11.04 -6.55
CA THR A 405 -2.21 -10.61 -7.81
C THR A 405 -1.37 -9.34 -7.66
N ARG A 406 -1.79 -8.39 -6.80
CA ARG A 406 -1.04 -7.13 -6.59
C ARG A 406 0.31 -7.34 -5.89
N PHE A 407 0.56 -8.51 -5.31
CA PHE A 407 1.80 -8.89 -4.63
C PHE A 407 2.66 -9.87 -5.44
N CYS A 408 2.25 -10.22 -6.66
CA CYS A 408 2.99 -11.11 -7.54
C CYS A 408 4.33 -10.50 -7.97
N HIS A 409 5.42 -11.00 -7.39
CA HIS A 409 6.79 -10.67 -7.75
C HIS A 409 7.56 -11.95 -8.06
N LYS A 410 7.99 -12.14 -9.32
CA LYS A 410 8.72 -13.33 -9.76
C LYS A 410 10.15 -13.45 -9.21
N THR A 411 10.71 -12.40 -8.57
CA THR A 411 12.17 -12.30 -8.36
C THR A 411 12.66 -11.71 -7.03
N GLN A 412 11.83 -11.51 -6.00
CA GLN A 412 12.35 -10.97 -4.73
C GLN A 412 12.89 -12.05 -3.78
N ARG A 413 14.22 -12.00 -3.56
CA ARG A 413 14.88 -12.61 -2.40
C ARG A 413 14.40 -11.95 -1.10
N LYS A 414 14.44 -12.73 0.00
CA LYS A 414 14.26 -12.36 1.41
C LYS A 414 14.14 -10.84 1.64
N ALA A 415 12.92 -10.35 1.90
CA ALA A 415 12.74 -9.01 2.42
C ALA A 415 13.41 -8.92 3.81
N ALA A 416 14.02 -7.77 4.12
CA ALA A 416 14.78 -7.62 5.37
C ALA A 416 13.93 -7.78 6.64
N ALA A 417 12.61 -7.63 6.53
CA ALA A 417 11.66 -7.67 7.64
C ALA A 417 10.47 -8.63 7.44
N HIS A 418 10.41 -9.38 6.34
CA HIS A 418 9.29 -10.27 6.03
C HIS A 418 9.77 -11.60 5.47
N ASN A 419 8.98 -12.64 5.70
CA ASN A 419 9.11 -13.89 4.97
C ASN A 419 8.81 -13.69 3.46
N PRO A 420 9.41 -14.50 2.57
CA PRO A 420 9.06 -14.49 1.14
C PRO A 420 7.55 -14.60 0.90
N LEU A 421 7.04 -13.67 0.10
CA LEU A 421 5.59 -13.48 -0.12
C LEU A 421 4.88 -14.73 -0.63
N ASP A 422 5.55 -15.54 -1.45
CA ASP A 422 4.95 -16.76 -2.00
C ASP A 422 4.67 -17.83 -0.94
N VAL A 423 5.44 -17.87 0.15
CA VAL A 423 5.17 -18.74 1.28
C VAL A 423 4.20 -18.07 2.26
N SER A 424 4.43 -16.80 2.62
CA SER A 424 3.58 -16.06 3.55
C SER A 424 2.13 -15.95 3.08
N LEU A 425 1.90 -15.63 1.80
CA LEU A 425 0.56 -15.53 1.25
C LEU A 425 -0.10 -16.90 1.12
N ASN A 426 0.66 -17.96 0.80
CA ASN A 426 0.12 -19.33 0.82
C ASN A 426 -0.29 -19.75 2.24
N VAL A 427 0.49 -19.40 3.28
CA VAL A 427 0.07 -19.57 4.68
C VAL A 427 -1.25 -18.82 4.92
N ALA A 428 -1.29 -17.53 4.64
CA ALA A 428 -2.46 -16.68 4.89
C ALA A 428 -3.73 -17.22 4.24
N VAL A 429 -3.71 -17.49 2.93
CA VAL A 429 -4.90 -17.95 2.19
C VAL A 429 -5.35 -19.34 2.64
N SER A 430 -4.42 -20.26 2.92
CA SER A 430 -4.76 -21.62 3.40
C SER A 430 -5.45 -21.61 4.77
N GLN A 431 -5.21 -20.55 5.56
CA GLN A 431 -5.78 -20.37 6.88
C GLN A 431 -7.14 -19.64 6.84
N MET A 432 -7.65 -19.28 5.66
CA MET A 432 -9.00 -18.73 5.51
C MET A 432 -10.04 -19.83 5.65
N PRO A 433 -11.09 -19.64 6.48
CA PRO A 433 -12.08 -20.68 6.76
C PRO A 433 -12.83 -21.22 5.53
N THR A 434 -12.98 -20.39 4.50
CA THR A 434 -13.71 -20.70 3.26
C THR A 434 -12.82 -21.16 2.11
N PHE A 435 -11.50 -21.17 2.25
CA PHE A 435 -10.57 -21.46 1.15
C PHE A 435 -10.86 -22.82 0.50
N ASN A 436 -10.97 -23.87 1.33
CA ASN A 436 -11.23 -25.22 0.84
C ASN A 436 -12.52 -25.30 0.02
N SER A 437 -13.59 -24.62 0.44
CA SER A 437 -14.86 -24.61 -0.30
C SER A 437 -14.82 -23.73 -1.54
N LEU A 438 -14.13 -22.58 -1.50
CA LEU A 438 -14.04 -21.66 -2.64
C LEU A 438 -13.27 -22.26 -3.83
N TYR A 439 -12.25 -23.08 -3.54
CA TYR A 439 -11.38 -23.68 -4.55
C TYR A 439 -11.54 -25.20 -4.69
N ASN A 440 -12.49 -25.80 -3.97
CA ASN A 440 -12.76 -27.25 -3.95
C ASN A 440 -11.54 -28.10 -3.54
N CYS A 441 -10.76 -27.64 -2.57
CA CYS A 441 -9.61 -28.37 -2.06
C CYS A 441 -10.04 -29.49 -1.10
N THR A 442 -9.36 -30.62 -1.19
CA THR A 442 -9.67 -31.87 -0.48
C THR A 442 -8.51 -32.35 0.38
N PRO A 443 -8.75 -33.23 1.39
CA PRO A 443 -7.68 -33.83 2.16
C PRO A 443 -6.64 -34.51 1.25
N GLY A 444 -5.40 -34.04 1.33
CA GLY A 444 -4.30 -34.49 0.47
C GLY A 444 -3.74 -33.38 -0.42
N ASP A 445 -4.54 -32.37 -0.74
CA ASP A 445 -4.07 -31.16 -1.40
C ASP A 445 -3.17 -30.34 -0.46
N ARG A 446 -2.11 -29.72 -1.00
CA ARG A 446 -1.12 -28.99 -0.18
C ARG A 446 -1.72 -27.76 0.51
N MET A 447 -2.68 -27.12 -0.13
CA MET A 447 -3.34 -25.92 0.41
C MET A 447 -4.52 -26.26 1.34
N TYR A 448 -4.88 -27.54 1.48
CA TYR A 448 -5.97 -27.95 2.36
C TYR A 448 -5.59 -27.83 3.83
N VAL A 449 -6.45 -27.18 4.61
CA VAL A 449 -6.34 -27.10 6.08
C VAL A 449 -7.65 -27.57 6.70
N ALA A 450 -7.58 -28.57 7.59
CA ALA A 450 -8.76 -29.03 8.32
C ALA A 450 -9.24 -27.96 9.34
N ARG A 451 -10.54 -27.89 9.60
CA ARG A 451 -11.14 -26.84 10.45
C ARG A 451 -10.54 -26.76 11.86
N ASP A 452 -10.16 -27.90 12.44
CA ASP A 452 -9.53 -27.99 13.76
C ASP A 452 -8.05 -27.57 13.76
N LYS A 453 -7.47 -27.29 12.58
CA LYS A 453 -6.07 -26.91 12.38
C LYS A 453 -5.87 -25.45 12.00
N TYR A 454 -6.94 -24.65 11.97
CA TYR A 454 -6.81 -23.22 11.78
C TYR A 454 -6.09 -22.58 12.97
N CYS A 455 -5.10 -21.72 12.69
CA CYS A 455 -4.40 -20.97 13.73
C CYS A 455 -5.35 -19.97 14.41
N LYS A 456 -5.42 -20.01 15.74
CA LYS A 456 -6.36 -19.24 16.57
C LYS A 456 -5.80 -17.91 17.02
N ALA A 457 -5.65 -17.00 16.06
CA ALA A 457 -5.30 -15.60 16.29
C ALA A 457 -6.15 -14.95 17.43
N LEU A 458 -5.52 -14.22 18.36
CA LEU A 458 -6.18 -13.53 19.48
C LEU A 458 -7.03 -14.45 20.37
N ASN A 459 -6.64 -15.73 20.46
CA ASN A 459 -7.37 -16.77 21.15
C ASN A 459 -8.85 -16.86 20.72
N MET A 460 -9.13 -16.54 19.45
CA MET A 460 -10.47 -16.57 18.89
C MET A 460 -10.83 -17.99 18.43
N ASP A 461 -12.08 -18.38 18.68
CA ASP A 461 -12.66 -19.48 17.91
C ASP A 461 -12.99 -19.00 16.48
N ILE A 462 -13.14 -19.97 15.58
CA ILE A 462 -13.36 -19.71 14.15
C ILE A 462 -14.62 -20.49 13.77
N ASP A 463 -15.74 -19.78 13.64
CA ASP A 463 -16.91 -20.32 12.94
C ASP A 463 -16.75 -20.05 11.45
N VAL A 464 -16.85 -21.11 10.63
CA VAL A 464 -16.76 -21.00 9.17
C VAL A 464 -17.96 -20.24 8.62
N ASN A 465 -19.12 -20.29 9.29
CA ASN A 465 -20.36 -19.69 8.82
C ASN A 465 -20.28 -18.15 8.77
N ASP A 466 -19.50 -17.53 9.66
CA ASP A 466 -19.33 -16.08 9.70
C ASP A 466 -18.69 -15.53 8.42
N TYR A 467 -17.93 -16.37 7.72
CA TYR A 467 -17.18 -16.02 6.52
C TYR A 467 -17.90 -16.40 5.21
N LEU A 468 -19.10 -16.97 5.30
CA LEU A 468 -19.95 -17.23 4.14
C LEU A 468 -20.71 -15.96 3.78
N THR A 469 -20.97 -15.79 2.48
CA THR A 469 -21.74 -14.66 1.95
C THR A 469 -23.07 -14.50 2.69
N GLN A 470 -23.32 -13.31 3.21
CA GLN A 470 -24.58 -12.99 3.87
C GLN A 470 -25.58 -12.50 2.82
N LYS A 471 -26.85 -12.89 2.99
CA LYS A 471 -27.91 -12.46 2.07
C LYS A 471 -28.18 -10.99 2.35
N VAL A 472 -27.79 -10.11 1.42
CA VAL A 472 -28.18 -8.69 1.47
C VAL A 472 -29.69 -8.61 1.21
N GLU A 473 -30.48 -8.44 2.26
CA GLU A 473 -31.90 -8.10 2.08
C GLU A 473 -31.96 -6.63 1.66
N LYS A 474 -32.75 -6.32 0.62
CA LYS A 474 -32.77 -5.03 -0.09
C LYS A 474 -33.05 -3.79 0.79
N ASP A 475 -33.34 -3.96 2.08
CA ASP A 475 -33.59 -2.89 3.03
C ASP A 475 -32.30 -2.45 3.78
N ASP A 476 -31.20 -3.20 3.68
CA ASP A 476 -29.90 -2.90 4.29
C ASP A 476 -28.99 -2.04 3.40
N LEU A 477 -29.59 -1.18 2.57
CA LEU A 477 -28.91 -0.21 1.69
C LEU A 477 -28.31 0.96 2.49
N PHE A 478 -27.67 0.67 3.63
CA PHE A 478 -26.98 1.65 4.48
C PHE A 478 -25.71 2.20 3.81
N VAL A 479 -25.13 1.44 2.87
CA VAL A 479 -23.91 1.81 2.14
C VAL A 479 -24.15 2.88 1.08
N LEU A 480 -25.30 2.87 0.38
CA LEU A 480 -25.58 3.90 -0.66
C LEU A 480 -26.02 5.24 -0.05
N THR A 481 -26.69 5.24 1.10
CA THR A 481 -26.99 6.48 1.84
C THR A 481 -25.72 7.16 2.36
N GLN A 482 -24.71 6.42 2.80
CA GLN A 482 -23.42 7.03 3.17
C GLN A 482 -22.65 7.55 1.95
N PHE A 483 -22.72 6.89 0.80
CA PHE A 483 -22.15 7.41 -0.45
C PHE A 483 -22.83 8.71 -0.91
N MET A 484 -24.15 8.83 -0.70
CA MET A 484 -24.92 10.03 -1.01
C MET A 484 -24.61 11.16 -0.02
N ASP A 485 -24.52 10.89 1.29
CA ASP A 485 -24.11 11.88 2.29
C ASP A 485 -22.67 12.37 2.08
N VAL A 486 -21.76 11.51 1.60
CA VAL A 486 -20.38 11.90 1.24
C VAL A 486 -20.37 12.82 0.01
N LEU A 487 -21.24 12.61 -0.97
CA LEU A 487 -21.37 13.50 -2.12
C LEU A 487 -22.02 14.83 -1.74
N GLU A 488 -23.01 14.83 -0.84
CA GLU A 488 -23.68 16.03 -0.35
C GLU A 488 -22.72 16.90 0.49
N ASN A 489 -21.95 16.30 1.40
CA ASN A 489 -20.93 17.03 2.17
C ASN A 489 -19.75 17.50 1.28
N THR A 490 -19.38 16.74 0.25
CA THR A 490 -18.35 17.17 -0.72
C THR A 490 -18.86 18.33 -1.58
N ALA A 491 -20.15 18.34 -1.94
CA ALA A 491 -20.79 19.45 -2.63
C ALA A 491 -20.84 20.70 -1.75
N ASP A 492 -21.17 20.55 -0.46
CA ASP A 492 -21.15 21.65 0.52
C ASP A 492 -19.73 22.22 0.73
N GLU A 493 -18.70 21.37 0.73
CA GLU A 493 -17.30 21.81 0.80
C GLU A 493 -16.81 22.50 -0.49
N LEU A 494 -17.30 22.06 -1.66
CA LEU A 494 -17.02 22.69 -2.95
C LEU A 494 -17.72 24.06 -3.08
N ASP A 495 -18.95 24.17 -2.58
CA ASP A 495 -19.69 25.45 -2.48
C ASP A 495 -19.03 26.40 -1.47
N ALA A 496 -18.56 25.88 -0.33
CA ALA A 496 -17.79 26.66 0.65
C ALA A 496 -16.43 27.14 0.10
N ALA A 497 -15.87 26.44 -0.89
CA ALA A 497 -14.62 26.80 -1.58
C ALA A 497 -14.80 27.82 -2.74
N ASN A 498 -16.03 28.24 -3.06
CA ASN A 498 -16.36 29.22 -4.10
C ASN A 498 -15.78 28.84 -5.49
N ILE A 499 -15.74 27.54 -5.81
CA ILE A 499 -15.30 27.03 -7.11
C ILE A 499 -16.53 26.96 -8.02
N THR A 500 -16.94 28.09 -8.60
CA THR A 500 -18.18 28.20 -9.39
C THR A 500 -18.06 27.74 -10.84
N THR A 501 -16.96 27.14 -11.28
CA THR A 501 -16.81 26.69 -12.68
C THR A 501 -15.94 25.44 -12.76
N ILE A 502 -16.59 24.29 -12.76
CA ILE A 502 -16.05 23.07 -13.38
C ILE A 502 -16.81 22.94 -14.70
N GLU A 503 -16.12 23.18 -15.82
CA GLU A 503 -16.65 22.84 -17.14
C GLU A 503 -16.66 21.31 -17.26
N TYR A 504 -17.85 20.71 -17.15
CA TYR A 504 -18.07 19.30 -17.40
C TYR A 504 -18.19 19.06 -18.91
N GLU A 505 -17.19 18.42 -19.54
CA GLU A 505 -17.46 17.59 -20.71
C GLU A 505 -18.16 16.30 -20.25
N LYS A 506 -19.50 16.37 -20.25
CA LYS A 506 -20.51 15.30 -20.26
C LYS A 506 -20.07 13.89 -19.83
N PHE A 507 -20.25 13.58 -18.54
CA PHE A 507 -20.78 12.28 -18.14
C PHE A 507 -22.30 12.32 -18.36
N ASP A 508 -22.76 11.71 -19.46
CA ASP A 508 -24.18 11.54 -19.75
C ASP A 508 -24.69 10.29 -19.03
N VAL A 509 -25.06 10.44 -17.76
CA VAL A 509 -25.89 9.45 -17.06
C VAL A 509 -27.32 9.94 -17.18
N THR A 510 -28.05 9.43 -18.18
CA THR A 510 -29.50 9.55 -18.23
C THR A 510 -30.10 8.86 -17.00
N VAL A 511 -30.38 9.64 -15.96
CA VAL A 511 -31.34 9.30 -14.92
C VAL A 511 -32.71 9.41 -15.59
N THR A 512 -33.32 8.27 -15.91
CA THR A 512 -34.75 8.25 -16.26
C THR A 512 -35.53 8.67 -15.02
N ASN A 513 -36.13 9.86 -15.07
CA ASN A 513 -37.00 10.50 -14.09
C ASN A 513 -37.99 9.51 -13.46
N VAL A 514 -37.83 9.23 -12.15
CA VAL A 514 -38.87 8.61 -11.31
C VAL A 514 -39.59 9.68 -10.45
N GLU A 515 -39.22 10.95 -10.57
CA GLU A 515 -39.84 12.05 -9.82
C GLU A 515 -40.93 12.82 -10.59
N GLU A 516 -41.11 12.57 -11.90
CA GLU A 516 -42.13 13.28 -12.71
C GLU A 516 -43.48 12.55 -12.81
N GLU A 517 -43.64 11.33 -12.27
CA GLU A 517 -44.96 10.66 -12.19
C GLU A 517 -45.76 11.02 -10.92
N GLU A 518 -45.14 11.62 -9.90
CA GLU A 518 -45.86 12.07 -8.69
C GLU A 518 -46.32 13.54 -8.76
N GLU A 519 -45.70 14.39 -9.58
CA GLU A 519 -46.14 15.79 -9.78
C GLU A 519 -47.23 15.96 -10.88
N ALA A 520 -47.56 14.89 -11.62
CA ALA A 520 -48.63 14.91 -12.63
C ALA A 520 -50.07 14.90 -12.05
N LEU A 521 -50.23 14.83 -10.72
CA LEU A 521 -51.53 14.87 -10.05
C LEU A 521 -51.96 16.25 -9.55
N GLU A 522 -51.12 17.28 -9.64
CA GLU A 522 -51.48 18.63 -9.16
C GLU A 522 -51.16 19.75 -10.17
N GLY A 523 -52.18 20.13 -10.96
CA GLY A 523 -52.43 21.54 -11.23
C GLY A 523 -51.77 22.22 -12.44
N SER A 524 -52.41 22.05 -13.62
CA SER A 524 -52.70 23.07 -14.64
C SER A 524 -51.97 24.44 -14.59
N ALA A 525 -51.20 24.79 -15.63
CA ALA A 525 -51.53 25.86 -16.60
C ALA A 525 -50.42 26.09 -17.66
N GLU A 526 -50.86 26.06 -18.92
CA GLU A 526 -50.26 26.44 -20.20
C GLU A 526 -49.12 27.49 -20.21
N SER A 527 -48.04 27.28 -21.01
CA SER A 527 -47.96 27.70 -22.44
C SER A 527 -46.52 27.81 -23.02
N SER A 528 -46.38 27.29 -24.26
CA SER A 528 -45.47 27.66 -25.38
C SER A 528 -43.94 27.57 -25.21
N GLU A 529 -43.26 26.63 -25.92
CA GLU A 529 -42.71 26.75 -27.31
C GLU A 529 -41.52 27.75 -27.39
N SER A 530 -40.35 27.49 -27.99
CA SER A 530 -39.92 26.57 -29.05
C SER A 530 -38.38 26.66 -29.28
N SER A 531 -37.77 25.56 -29.79
CA SER A 531 -36.78 25.47 -30.91
C SER A 531 -35.42 26.21 -30.85
N LEU A 532 -34.32 25.81 -31.51
CA LEU A 532 -33.81 24.66 -32.29
C LEU A 532 -32.33 25.01 -32.62
N GLU A 533 -31.44 24.00 -32.72
CA GLU A 533 -30.33 23.87 -33.71
C GLU A 533 -29.19 24.95 -33.77
N SER A 534 -27.91 24.67 -34.07
CA SER A 534 -27.24 23.57 -34.78
C SER A 534 -25.70 23.78 -34.81
N LYS A 535 -24.97 22.67 -35.06
CA LYS A 535 -23.77 22.47 -35.92
C LYS A 535 -22.46 23.24 -35.66
N GLU A 536 -21.28 22.81 -36.11
CA GLU A 536 -20.54 21.55 -36.36
C GLU A 536 -19.20 21.99 -37.03
N SER A 537 -18.16 21.14 -37.00
CA SER A 537 -16.94 21.11 -37.86
C SER A 537 -15.80 22.11 -37.56
N SER A 538 -14.49 21.81 -37.66
CA SER A 538 -13.72 20.61 -38.07
C SER A 538 -12.19 20.84 -37.95
N GLU A 539 -11.43 19.72 -38.01
CA GLU A 539 -10.01 19.51 -38.43
C GLU A 539 -8.88 19.94 -37.47
N GLU A 540 -8.14 19.03 -36.83
CA GLU A 540 -7.10 18.06 -37.29
C GLU A 540 -5.68 18.65 -37.41
N GLU A 541 -4.74 18.13 -36.61
CA GLU A 541 -3.40 17.74 -37.07
C GLU A 541 -2.74 16.78 -36.05
N GLY A 542 -2.35 15.59 -36.52
CA GLY A 542 -1.67 14.54 -35.75
C GLY A 542 -0.16 14.49 -36.00
N GLY A 543 0.57 13.82 -35.11
CA GLY A 543 2.00 13.53 -35.24
C GLY A 543 2.49 12.44 -34.29
N ASP A 544 2.79 11.28 -34.87
CA ASP A 544 3.78 10.23 -34.54
C ASP A 544 3.96 9.70 -33.10
N LEU A 545 3.44 8.48 -32.88
CA LEU A 545 3.58 7.65 -31.67
C LEU A 545 4.30 6.30 -31.95
N GLU A 546 4.97 6.16 -33.09
CA GLU A 546 5.50 4.87 -33.57
C GLU A 546 7.02 4.66 -33.43
N ASP A 547 7.79 5.70 -33.06
CA ASP A 547 9.25 5.59 -32.90
C ASP A 547 9.71 5.25 -31.47
N ASP A 548 8.89 5.50 -30.44
CA ASP A 548 9.22 5.20 -29.03
C ASP A 548 9.08 3.70 -28.66
N LEU A 549 8.46 2.89 -29.53
CA LEU A 549 8.27 1.45 -29.31
C LEU A 549 9.49 0.61 -29.70
N LYS A 550 10.41 1.13 -30.54
CA LYS A 550 11.59 0.37 -31.01
C LYS A 550 12.81 0.52 -30.11
N GLU A 551 12.89 1.55 -29.28
CA GLU A 551 14.01 1.76 -28.35
C GLU A 551 13.84 0.94 -27.05
N ALA A 552 12.60 0.58 -26.69
CA ALA A 552 12.29 -0.30 -25.56
C ALA A 552 12.64 -1.79 -25.82
N GLU A 553 12.56 -2.26 -27.07
CA GLU A 553 12.93 -3.63 -27.43
C GLU A 553 14.45 -3.83 -27.63
N SER A 554 15.21 -2.77 -27.97
CA SER A 554 16.66 -2.90 -28.15
C SER A 554 17.45 -2.97 -26.83
N LEU A 555 16.88 -2.51 -25.70
CA LEU A 555 17.52 -2.56 -24.39
C LEU A 555 17.27 -3.88 -23.63
N ALA A 556 16.24 -4.66 -24.03
CA ALA A 556 15.97 -5.99 -23.47
C ALA A 556 16.80 -7.12 -24.14
N SER A 557 17.41 -6.87 -25.31
CA SER A 557 18.18 -7.87 -26.06
C SER A 557 19.70 -7.85 -25.81
N LEU A 558 20.20 -6.93 -24.97
CA LEU A 558 21.65 -6.75 -24.70
C LEU A 558 22.18 -7.47 -23.45
N SER A 559 21.37 -8.29 -22.75
CA SER A 559 21.82 -9.05 -21.56
C SER A 559 21.64 -10.57 -21.65
N SER A 560 21.86 -11.18 -22.81
CA SER A 560 22.00 -12.64 -22.91
C SER A 560 23.05 -13.05 -23.95
N SER A 561 24.33 -12.86 -23.62
CA SER A 561 25.41 -13.55 -24.32
C SER A 561 25.60 -14.95 -23.72
N PHE A 562 24.97 -15.97 -24.31
CA PHE A 562 25.41 -17.36 -24.13
C PHE A 562 25.52 -18.04 -25.50
N SER A 563 26.74 -18.45 -25.80
CA SER A 563 27.18 -19.10 -27.04
C SER A 563 26.68 -20.55 -27.08
N PHE A 564 25.92 -20.92 -28.12
CA PHE A 564 25.77 -22.31 -28.54
C PHE A 564 25.96 -22.47 -30.05
N LYS A 565 26.80 -23.46 -30.41
CA LYS A 565 27.28 -23.72 -31.76
C LYS A 565 26.19 -24.33 -32.65
N PHE A 566 26.11 -23.77 -33.85
CA PHE A 566 25.54 -24.31 -35.09
C PHE A 566 25.52 -25.84 -35.21
N ILE A 567 24.34 -26.41 -35.49
CA ILE A 567 24.16 -27.42 -36.55
C ILE A 567 22.87 -27.08 -37.31
N VAL A 568 23.05 -26.76 -38.59
CA VAL A 568 22.03 -26.52 -39.62
C VAL A 568 21.66 -27.85 -40.24
N ILE A 569 20.37 -28.19 -40.29
CA ILE A 569 19.81 -28.90 -41.46
C ILE A 569 18.51 -28.20 -41.85
N LEU A 570 18.59 -27.60 -43.03
CA LEU A 570 17.55 -26.89 -43.75
C LEU A 570 17.18 -27.81 -44.92
N VAL A 571 15.94 -28.28 -44.99
CA VAL A 571 15.38 -28.76 -46.26
C VAL A 571 14.04 -28.06 -46.47
N PHE A 572 14.11 -27.18 -47.45
CA PHE A 572 13.07 -26.42 -48.09
C PHE A 572 12.06 -27.32 -48.82
N SER A 573 10.83 -26.81 -48.94
CA SER A 573 10.05 -26.71 -50.18
C SER A 573 8.72 -27.48 -50.31
N ILE A 574 7.65 -26.66 -50.39
CA ILE A 574 6.75 -26.51 -51.56
C ILE A 574 5.54 -27.46 -51.69
N TYR A 575 4.36 -26.82 -51.58
CA TYR A 575 3.11 -26.95 -52.35
C TYR A 575 2.25 -28.23 -52.32
N LEU A 576 0.95 -27.95 -52.20
CA LEU A 576 -0.23 -28.65 -52.77
C LEU A 576 -0.61 -30.03 -52.21
N LEU A 577 -1.56 -30.04 -51.27
CA LEU A 577 -2.97 -30.43 -51.52
C LEU A 577 -3.84 -30.14 -50.30
#